data_AF-A0AAX1TV15-F1
#
_entry.id   AF-A0AAX1TV15-F1
#
_cell.length_a   1.000
_cell.length_b   1.000
_cell.length_c   1.000
_cell.angle_alpha   90.00
_cell.angle_beta   90.00
_cell.angle_gamma   90.00
#
_symmetry.space_group_name_H-M   'P 1'
#
loop_
_entity.id
_entity.type
_entity.pdbx_description
1 polymer ?
#
loop_
_entity_poly.entity_id
_entity_poly.type
_entity_poly.pdbx_seq_one_letter_code
_entity_poly.pdbx_strand_id
1 'polypeptide(L)' 'MIKVFGKEGCSKCESLKRTLDNKGIEYEYIQDLKTLMTVASKNRIMSAPVIEKDGEYYTMEKLLEVI' A
#
# COMPACT_ATOMS: atom_id res chain seq x y z
N MET A 1 -2.36 2.08 12.29
CA MET A 1 -2.50 0.73 11.65
C MET A 1 -2.29 0.90 10.16
N ILE A 2 -1.44 0.11 9.52
CA ILE A 2 -1.11 0.26 8.10
C ILE A 2 -2.15 -0.49 7.26
N LYS A 3 -2.67 0.14 6.20
CA LYS A 3 -3.48 -0.54 5.19
C LYS A 3 -2.81 -0.47 3.84
N VAL A 4 -2.70 -1.60 3.17
CA VAL A 4 -2.08 -1.74 1.86
C VAL A 4 -3.16 -2.07 0.84
N PHE A 5 -3.47 -1.12 -0.03
CA PHE A 5 -4.36 -1.30 -1.16
C PHE A 5 -3.54 -1.84 -2.33
N GLY A 6 -3.84 -3.07 -2.74
CA GLY A 6 -3.12 -3.76 -3.80
C GLY A 6 -4.05 -4.42 -4.82
N LYS A 7 -3.45 -5.07 -5.81
CA LYS A 7 -4.17 -5.82 -6.84
C LYS A 7 -3.51 -7.19 -7.03
N GLU A 8 -4.25 -8.15 -7.58
CA GLU A 8 -3.69 -9.44 -8.00
C GLU A 8 -2.58 -9.25 -9.05
N GLY A 9 -1.57 -10.13 -9.00
CA GLY A 9 -0.43 -10.10 -9.92
C GLY A 9 0.50 -8.89 -9.78
N CYS A 10 0.42 -8.15 -8.67
CA CYS A 10 1.22 -6.96 -8.43
C CYS A 10 2.55 -7.29 -7.75
N SER A 11 3.64 -7.39 -8.53
CA SER A 11 4.98 -7.69 -7.98
C SER A 11 5.42 -6.70 -6.90
N LYS A 12 5.12 -5.40 -7.07
CA LYS A 12 5.44 -4.37 -6.07
C LYS A 12 4.66 -4.55 -4.76
N CYS A 13 3.42 -5.01 -4.84
CA CYS A 13 2.58 -5.27 -3.68
C CYS A 13 3.14 -6.44 -2.87
N GLU A 14 3.54 -7.51 -3.55
CA GLU A 14 4.18 -8.68 -2.92
C GLU A 14 5.55 -8.33 -2.29
N SER A 15 6.36 -7.49 -2.97
CA SER A 15 7.60 -6.98 -2.38
C SER A 15 7.35 -6.18 -1.12
N LEU A 16 6.34 -5.30 -1.12
CA LEU A 16 6.02 -4.50 0.05
C LEU A 16 5.52 -5.36 1.23
N LYS A 17 4.64 -6.34 0.97
CA LYS A 17 4.19 -7.30 2.00
C LYS A 17 5.36 -7.95 2.70
N ARG A 18 6.28 -8.53 1.91
CA ARG A 18 7.51 -9.15 2.44
C ARG A 18 8.34 -8.19 3.27
N THR A 19 8.48 -6.93 2.86
CA THR A 19 9.21 -5.91 3.65
C THR A 19 8.54 -5.65 4.99
N LEU A 20 7.21 -5.50 5.01
CA LEU A 20 6.44 -5.29 6.24
C LEU A 20 6.49 -6.51 7.16
N ASP A 21 6.31 -7.71 6.60
CA ASP A 21 6.41 -8.99 7.32
C ASP A 21 7.80 -9.17 7.95
N ASN A 22 8.88 -8.89 7.20
CA ASN A 22 10.26 -8.98 7.70
C ASN A 22 10.56 -7.96 8.80
N LYS A 23 9.93 -6.79 8.78
CA LYS A 23 10.04 -5.78 9.84
C LYS A 23 9.11 -6.06 11.03
N GLY A 24 8.26 -7.09 10.96
CA GLY A 24 7.26 -7.40 12.00
C GLY A 24 6.18 -6.33 12.12
N ILE A 25 5.90 -5.58 11.04
CA ILE A 25 4.90 -4.51 11.02
C ILE A 25 3.56 -5.10 10.61
N GLU A 26 2.57 -5.00 11.49
CA GLU A 26 1.20 -5.42 11.17
C GLU A 26 0.55 -4.49 10.14
N TYR A 27 -0.08 -5.08 9.13
CA TYR A 27 -0.83 -4.38 8.10
C TYR A 27 -2.08 -5.14 7.68
N GLU A 28 -3.08 -4.41 7.21
CA GLU A 28 -4.25 -4.94 6.54
C GLU A 28 -4.02 -4.89 5.02
N TYR A 29 -4.19 -6.02 4.33
CA TYR A 29 -4.11 -6.04 2.87
C TYR A 29 -5.51 -6.02 2.25
N ILE A 30 -5.81 -4.96 1.51
CA ILE A 30 -7.09 -4.77 0.83
C ILE A 30 -6.89 -5.04 -0.67
N GLN A 31 -7.46 -6.15 -1.12
CA GLN A 31 -7.41 -6.61 -2.50
C GLN A 31 -8.73 -6.31 -3.23
N ASP A 32 -9.11 -5.05 -3.28
CA ASP A 32 -10.29 -4.59 -4.02
C ASP A 32 -9.88 -3.52 -5.04
N LEU A 33 -10.00 -3.86 -6.32
CA LEU A 33 -9.55 -2.99 -7.40
C LEU A 33 -10.29 -1.65 -7.41
N LYS A 34 -11.59 -1.67 -7.09
CA LYS A 34 -12.42 -0.46 -7.07
C LYS A 34 -11.99 0.50 -5.96
N THR A 35 -11.73 -0.03 -4.77
CA THR A 35 -11.23 0.73 -3.62
C THR A 35 -9.83 1.26 -3.89
N LEU A 36 -8.94 0.42 -4.43
CA LEU A 36 -7.60 0.85 -4.85
C LEU A 36 -7.68 2.03 -5.83
N MET A 37 -8.45 1.92 -6.91
CA MET A 37 -8.60 2.99 -7.90
C MET A 37 -9.18 4.27 -7.29
N THR A 38 -10.15 4.14 -6.39
CA THR A 38 -10.79 5.28 -5.71
C THR A 38 -9.78 6.02 -4.83
N VAL A 39 -9.06 5.29 -3.98
CA VAL A 39 -8.06 5.86 -3.06
C VAL A 39 -6.87 6.43 -3.84
N ALA A 40 -6.39 5.72 -4.86
CA ALA A 40 -5.30 6.15 -5.73
C ALA A 40 -5.64 7.48 -6.42
N SER A 41 -6.82 7.56 -7.04
CA SER A 41 -7.28 8.77 -7.74
C SER A 41 -7.46 9.96 -6.80
N LYS A 42 -8.07 9.74 -5.63
CA LYS A 42 -8.29 10.79 -4.62
C LYS A 42 -6.98 11.39 -4.11
N ASN A 43 -5.94 10.56 -3.99
CA ASN A 43 -4.63 10.95 -3.48
C ASN A 43 -3.60 11.25 -4.58
N ARG A 44 -4.04 11.29 -5.86
CA ARG A 44 -3.17 11.54 -7.03
C ARG A 44 -1.99 10.55 -7.14
N ILE A 45 -2.19 9.32 -6.69
CA ILE A 45 -1.24 8.22 -6.83
C ILE A 45 -1.66 7.39 -8.04
N MET A 46 -0.75 7.19 -8.99
CA MET A 46 -1.05 6.47 -10.23
C MET A 46 -0.52 5.03 -10.24
N SER A 47 0.09 4.58 -9.15
CA SER A 47 0.73 3.28 -9.03
C SER A 47 0.18 2.49 -7.85
N ALA A 48 0.22 1.16 -7.98
CA ALA A 48 -0.03 0.24 -6.89
C ALA A 48 1.31 -0.29 -6.33
N PRO A 49 1.39 -0.64 -5.04
CA PRO A 49 0.36 -0.47 -4.01
C PRO A 49 0.19 0.98 -3.54
N VAL A 50 -0.98 1.31 -2.99
CA VAL A 50 -1.22 2.53 -2.21
C VAL A 50 -1.28 2.15 -0.74
N ILE A 51 -0.64 2.93 0.13
CA ILE A 51 -0.57 2.62 1.55
C ILE A 51 -1.23 3.74 2.35
N GLU A 52 -2.18 3.39 3.21
CA GLU A 52 -2.67 4.28 4.25
C GLU A 52 -1.90 4.01 5.54
N LYS A 53 -1.33 5.04 6.14
CA LYS A 53 -0.74 5.00 7.48
C LYS A 53 -1.18 6.24 8.22
N ASP A 54 -1.87 6.04 9.35
CA ASP A 54 -2.32 7.11 10.24
C ASP A 54 -3.15 8.21 9.55
N GLY A 55 -3.97 7.81 8.57
CA GLY A 55 -4.83 8.71 7.77
C GLY A 55 -4.15 9.38 6.58
N GLU A 56 -2.84 9.19 6.42
CA GLU A 56 -2.08 9.68 5.27
C GLU A 56 -1.83 8.57 4.24
N TYR A 57 -1.72 8.98 2.97
CA TYR A 57 -1.57 8.06 1.85
C TYR A 57 -0.20 8.18 1.19
N TYR A 58 0.45 7.04 1.02
CA TYR A 58 1.83 6.91 0.57
C TYR A 58 1.90 6.03 -0.69
N THR A 59 2.86 6.35 -1.54
CA THR A 59 3.39 5.38 -2.50
C THR A 59 4.31 4.40 -1.78
N MET A 60 4.59 3.25 -2.39
CA MET A 60 5.58 2.31 -1.85
C MET A 60 6.91 3.00 -1.52
N GLU A 61 7.45 3.81 -2.44
CA GLU A 61 8.72 4.50 -2.27
C GLU A 61 8.72 5.42 -1.05
N LYS A 62 7.69 6.27 -0.92
CA LYS A 62 7.57 7.18 0.21
C LYS A 62 7.37 6.47 1.54
N LEU A 63 6.62 5.37 1.56
CA LEU A 63 6.44 4.60 2.78
C LEU A 63 7.79 4.07 3.28
N LEU A 64 8.62 3.55 2.39
CA LEU A 64 9.94 2.99 2.74
C LEU A 64 10.89 4.03 3.34
N GLU A 65 10.73 5.32 3.04
CA GLU A 65 11.49 6.41 3.67
C GLU A 65 11.03 6.72 5.10
N VAL A 66 9.80 6.34 5.46
CA VAL A 66 9.14 6.67 6.72
C VAL A 66 9.19 5.50 7.73
N ILE A 67 9.54 4.28 7.29
CA ILE A 67 9.51 3.05 8.12
C ILE A 67 10.86 2.39 8.36
#